data_AF-A0A2N5TL05-F1
#
_entry.id   AF-A0A2N5TL05-F1
#
_cell.length_a   1.000
_cell.length_b   1.000
_cell.length_c   1.000
_cell.angle_alpha   90.00
_cell.angle_beta   90.00
_cell.angle_gamma   90.00
#
_symmetry.space_group_name_H-M   'P 1'
#
loop_
_entity.id
_entity.type
_entity.pdbx_description
1 polymer ?
#
loop_
_entity_poly.entity_id
_entity_poly.type
_entity_poly.pdbx_seq_one_letter_code
_entity_poly.pdbx_strand_id
1 'polypeptide(L)'
;MCEKFDQGLKKRGVTRVTFKICRKEQYLTYFTLGKNAETRNWEEVVAIRDIKPALAFQLELSRLSNFHVTPCPTENRQIHIYYAKGKENSADSTFFVRTIVPPGRIKGSIKVADYLVAEAERLLNDALNACVRNERGCRCQSRYPQLCDNRKLPLICSSTLPADQLDPSTPTFVDNLRAIGTAATNWSPCPKKVAFKALL
;
A
#
# COMPACT_ATOMS: atom_id res chain seq x y z
N MET A 1 15.28 14.19 -16.95
CA MET A 1 14.68 13.79 -18.25
C MET A 1 13.44 14.63 -18.57
N CYS A 2 12.43 14.67 -17.70
CA CYS A 2 11.20 15.46 -17.95
C CYS A 2 11.44 16.97 -18.04
N GLU A 3 12.44 17.52 -17.36
CA GLU A 3 12.83 18.93 -17.48
C GLU A 3 13.20 19.33 -18.91
N LYS A 4 13.89 18.45 -19.65
CA LYS A 4 14.30 18.71 -21.03
C LYS A 4 13.12 18.82 -22.00
N PHE A 5 12.00 18.17 -21.68
CA PHE A 5 10.80 18.13 -22.53
C PHE A 5 9.62 18.93 -21.96
N ASP A 6 9.86 19.78 -20.95
CA ASP A 6 8.81 20.46 -20.19
C ASP A 6 7.89 21.32 -21.07
N GLN A 7 8.44 22.01 -22.07
CA GLN A 7 7.67 22.83 -23.00
C GLN A 7 6.70 22.00 -23.86
N GLY A 8 7.18 20.86 -24.38
CA GLY A 8 6.38 19.96 -25.20
C GLY A 8 5.27 19.26 -24.40
N LEU A 9 5.56 18.88 -23.15
CA LEU A 9 4.59 18.28 -22.24
C LEU A 9 3.52 19.28 -21.82
N LYS A 10 3.90 20.53 -21.52
CA LYS A 10 2.95 21.60 -21.17
C LYS A 10 2.00 21.93 -22.31
N LYS A 11 2.50 22.05 -23.55
CA LYS A 11 1.66 22.32 -24.73
C LYS A 11 0.57 21.27 -24.94
N ARG A 12 0.79 20.04 -24.46
CA ARG A 12 -0.14 18.91 -24.56
C ARG A 12 -0.98 18.69 -23.30
N GLY A 13 -0.87 19.55 -22.29
CA GLY A 13 -1.62 19.42 -21.03
C GLY A 13 -1.25 18.20 -20.19
N VAL A 14 -0.05 17.64 -20.35
CA VAL A 14 0.38 16.45 -19.59
C VAL A 14 0.72 16.84 -18.16
N THR A 15 -0.01 16.28 -17.19
CA THR A 15 0.16 16.58 -15.75
C THR A 15 1.05 15.59 -15.02
N ARG A 16 1.07 14.33 -15.48
CA ARG A 16 1.84 13.23 -14.88
C ARG A 16 2.45 12.36 -15.97
N VAL A 17 3.66 11.87 -15.71
CA VAL A 17 4.37 10.93 -16.59
C VAL A 17 4.77 9.72 -15.76
N THR A 18 4.38 8.52 -16.19
CA THR A 18 4.70 7.29 -15.48
C THR A 18 5.62 6.40 -16.32
N PHE A 19 6.74 6.00 -15.73
CA PHE A 19 7.65 5.02 -16.29
C PHE A 19 7.34 3.64 -15.71
N LYS A 20 7.09 2.67 -16.59
CA LYS A 20 6.91 1.27 -16.23
C LYS A 20 8.19 0.51 -16.51
N ILE A 21 8.83 -0.01 -15.47
CA ILE A 21 10.02 -0.84 -15.57
C ILE A 21 9.61 -2.30 -15.44
N CYS A 22 9.85 -3.05 -16.52
CA CYS A 22 9.60 -4.50 -16.57
C CYS A 22 10.94 -5.21 -16.51
N ARG A 23 11.18 -5.98 -15.45
CA ARG A 23 12.34 -6.88 -15.35
C ARG A 23 11.81 -8.31 -15.31
N LYS A 24 12.50 -9.24 -15.97
CA LYS A 24 12.16 -10.66 -15.89
C LYS A 24 12.21 -11.09 -14.42
N GLU A 25 11.21 -11.85 -13.99
CA GLU A 25 11.10 -12.41 -12.62
C GLU A 25 10.94 -11.40 -11.48
N GLN A 26 10.79 -10.10 -11.76
CA GLN A 26 10.49 -9.10 -10.74
C GLN A 26 9.12 -8.48 -10.93
N TYR A 27 8.48 -8.09 -9.82
CA TYR A 27 7.23 -7.34 -9.87
C TYR A 27 7.42 -6.02 -10.62
N LEU A 28 6.39 -5.59 -11.35
CA LEU A 28 6.44 -4.36 -12.14
C LEU A 28 6.70 -3.14 -11.26
N THR A 29 7.66 -2.32 -11.66
CA THR A 29 7.94 -1.06 -10.97
C THR A 29 7.37 0.10 -11.75
N TYR A 30 6.65 0.98 -11.05
CA TYR A 30 6.09 2.20 -11.60
C TYR A 30 6.72 3.40 -10.91
N PHE A 31 7.27 4.31 -11.71
CA PHE A 31 7.75 5.61 -11.26
C PHE A 31 6.89 6.69 -11.87
N THR A 32 6.10 7.37 -11.05
CA THR A 32 5.25 8.47 -11.51
C THR A 32 5.89 9.80 -11.16
N LEU A 33 6.19 10.60 -12.17
CA LEU A 33 6.61 11.99 -12.03
C LEU A 33 5.40 12.90 -12.18
N GLY A 34 5.25 13.83 -11.26
CA GLY A 34 4.25 14.88 -11.29
C GLY A 34 4.92 16.24 -11.27
N LYS A 35 4.21 17.25 -11.77
CA LYS A 35 4.66 18.62 -11.63
C LYS A 35 4.31 19.14 -10.24
N ASN A 36 5.30 19.51 -9.44
CA ASN A 36 5.07 20.13 -8.15
C ASN A 36 4.44 21.52 -8.37
N ALA A 37 3.39 21.84 -7.63
CA ALA A 37 2.66 23.10 -7.76
C ALA A 37 3.51 24.31 -7.33
N GLU A 38 4.38 24.12 -6.35
CA GLU A 38 5.21 25.18 -5.75
C GLU A 38 6.50 25.38 -6.55
N THR A 39 7.29 24.32 -6.71
CA THR A 39 8.62 24.41 -7.36
C THR A 39 8.53 24.45 -8.87
N ARG A 40 7.36 24.12 -9.46
CA ARG A 40 7.14 23.92 -10.91
C ARG A 40 8.11 22.92 -11.55
N ASN A 41 8.81 22.11 -10.75
CA ASN A 41 9.73 21.11 -11.21
C ASN A 41 9.03 19.75 -11.33
N TRP A 42 9.61 18.87 -12.15
CA TRP A 42 9.16 17.49 -12.28
C TRP A 42 9.77 16.67 -11.16
N GLU A 43 8.94 16.27 -10.21
CA GLU A 43 9.35 15.54 -9.02
C GLU A 43 8.63 14.20 -8.97
N GLU A 44 9.26 13.22 -8.33
CA GLU A 44 8.64 11.92 -8.15
C GLU A 44 7.51 11.99 -7.14
N VAL A 45 6.34 11.48 -7.50
CA VAL A 45 5.23 11.29 -6.57
C VAL A 45 5.47 10.01 -5.79
N VAL A 46 6.38 10.05 -4.82
CA VAL A 46 6.84 8.90 -4.04
C VAL A 46 5.68 8.16 -3.35
N ALA A 47 4.59 8.87 -3.01
CA ALA A 47 3.41 8.29 -2.40
C ALA A 47 2.72 7.22 -3.25
N ILE A 48 2.89 7.24 -4.57
CA ILE A 48 2.29 6.28 -5.52
C ILE A 48 3.37 5.52 -6.30
N ARG A 49 4.53 5.27 -5.67
CA ARG A 49 5.58 4.42 -6.23
C ARG A 49 5.10 2.97 -6.32
N ASP A 50 5.56 2.25 -7.36
CA ASP A 50 5.27 0.83 -7.63
C ASP A 50 3.80 0.48 -7.92
N ILE A 51 2.93 1.49 -7.99
CA ILE A 51 1.51 1.34 -8.38
C ILE A 51 1.21 2.06 -9.69
N LYS A 52 0.33 1.47 -10.50
CA LYS A 52 -0.22 2.14 -11.67
C LYS A 52 -1.00 3.39 -11.21
N PRO A 53 -0.77 4.59 -11.77
CA PRO A 53 -1.47 5.81 -11.34
C PRO A 53 -3.01 5.69 -11.46
N ALA A 54 -3.49 4.88 -12.41
CA ALA A 54 -4.92 4.60 -12.57
C ALA A 54 -5.53 3.76 -11.44
N LEU A 55 -4.73 2.98 -10.69
CA LEU A 55 -5.19 2.18 -9.54
C LEU A 55 -4.88 2.85 -8.20
N ALA A 56 -4.11 3.94 -8.20
CA ALA A 56 -3.68 4.62 -6.98
C ALA A 56 -4.85 5.13 -6.11
N PHE A 57 -6.03 5.36 -6.68
CA PHE A 57 -7.22 5.76 -5.93
C PHE A 57 -7.66 4.69 -4.91
N GLN A 58 -7.38 3.40 -5.18
CA GLN A 58 -7.75 2.29 -4.30
C GLN A 58 -6.97 2.28 -2.98
N LEU A 59 -5.83 2.97 -2.93
CA LEU A 59 -5.08 3.17 -1.68
C LEU A 59 -5.79 4.15 -0.74
N GLU A 60 -6.79 4.90 -1.22
CA GLU A 60 -7.55 5.91 -0.48
C GLU A 60 -6.68 6.93 0.28
N LEU A 61 -5.58 7.38 -0.33
CA LEU A 61 -4.66 8.33 0.30
C LEU A 61 -5.34 9.66 0.69
N SER A 62 -6.44 10.03 0.04
CA SER A 62 -7.27 11.17 0.40
C SER A 62 -7.81 11.10 1.84
N ARG A 63 -8.05 9.89 2.37
CA ARG A 63 -8.52 9.70 3.76
C ARG A 63 -7.44 9.98 4.80
N LEU A 64 -6.18 10.13 4.38
CA LEU A 64 -5.05 10.47 5.24
C LEU A 64 -4.77 11.98 5.25
N SER A 65 -5.70 12.81 4.74
CA SER A 65 -5.55 14.27 4.65
C SER A 65 -5.24 14.97 5.97
N ASN A 66 -5.63 14.36 7.10
CA ASN A 66 -5.41 14.90 8.46
C ASN A 66 -4.00 14.59 9.00
N PHE A 67 -3.21 13.83 8.26
CA PHE A 67 -1.86 13.43 8.63
C PHE A 67 -0.82 13.98 7.64
N HIS A 68 0.39 14.19 8.14
CA HIS A 68 1.60 14.31 7.31
C HIS A 68 2.05 12.90 6.95
N VAL A 69 1.89 12.53 5.67
CA VAL A 69 2.13 11.18 5.19
C VAL A 69 3.50 11.09 4.52
N THR A 70 4.34 10.18 5.01
CA THR A 70 5.65 9.86 4.46
C THR A 70 5.66 8.40 4.00
N PRO A 71 5.86 8.12 2.70
CA PRO A 71 5.94 6.76 2.20
C PRO A 71 7.22 6.05 2.69
N CYS A 72 7.06 4.78 3.07
CA CYS A 72 8.14 3.90 3.51
C CYS A 72 8.29 2.76 2.47
N PRO A 73 9.32 2.81 1.60
CA PRO A 73 9.55 1.78 0.61
C PRO A 73 9.83 0.41 1.25
N THR A 74 9.24 -0.63 0.67
CA THR A 74 9.36 -2.04 1.11
C THR A 74 10.02 -2.90 0.03
N GLU A 75 10.49 -4.09 0.41
CA GLU A 75 10.99 -5.09 -0.55
C GLU A 75 9.86 -5.63 -1.43
N ASN A 76 8.72 -5.96 -0.82
CA ASN A 76 7.52 -6.34 -1.55
C ASN A 76 6.82 -5.08 -2.08
N ARG A 77 6.85 -4.91 -3.40
CA ARG A 77 6.27 -3.79 -4.16
C ARG A 77 4.74 -3.76 -4.19
N GLN A 78 4.06 -4.84 -3.76
CA GLN A 78 2.60 -4.91 -3.65
C GLN A 78 2.06 -4.25 -2.36
N ILE A 79 2.97 -3.91 -1.43
CA ILE A 79 2.63 -3.38 -0.13
C ILE A 79 3.10 -1.93 -0.08
N HIS A 80 2.19 -1.04 0.30
CA HIS A 80 2.48 0.37 0.46
C HIS A 80 2.34 0.75 1.92
N ILE A 81 3.47 1.05 2.57
CA ILE A 81 3.51 1.49 3.96
C ILE A 81 3.68 3.00 4.00
N TYR A 82 2.87 3.64 4.84
CA TYR A 82 2.86 5.08 5.04
C TYR A 82 3.02 5.41 6.51
N TYR A 83 4.09 6.11 6.86
CA TYR A 83 4.21 6.75 8.16
C TYR A 83 3.36 8.02 8.19
N ALA A 84 2.45 8.12 9.13
CA ALA A 84 1.54 9.24 9.25
C ALA A 84 1.67 9.89 10.62
N LYS A 85 1.88 11.21 10.63
CA LYS A 85 1.93 12.03 11.84
C LYS A 85 0.79 13.03 11.84
N GLY A 86 0.01 13.10 12.92
CA GLY A 86 -1.14 14.01 13.02
C GLY A 86 -0.74 15.45 12.72
N LYS A 87 -1.54 16.16 11.92
CA LYS A 87 -1.32 17.58 11.62
C LYS A 87 -1.48 18.44 12.87
N GLU A 88 -2.54 18.17 13.64
CA GLU A 88 -2.87 18.89 14.87
C GLU A 88 -2.15 18.31 16.08
N ASN A 89 -2.04 16.98 16.16
CA ASN A 89 -1.37 16.31 17.26
C ASN A 89 -0.13 15.56 16.76
N SER A 90 1.04 16.16 16.99
CA SER A 90 2.32 15.56 16.62
C SER A 90 2.67 14.27 17.38
N ALA A 91 2.02 14.01 18.52
CA ALA A 91 2.18 12.78 19.28
C ALA A 91 1.33 11.62 18.72
N ASP A 92 0.33 11.93 17.87
CA ASP A 92 -0.44 10.90 17.17
C ASP A 92 0.30 10.47 15.91
N SER A 93 1.16 9.48 16.05
CA SER A 93 1.88 8.83 14.96
C SER A 93 1.36 7.41 14.73
N THR A 94 1.06 7.06 13.49
CA THR A 94 0.50 5.76 13.11
C THR A 94 1.08 5.31 11.77
N PHE A 95 1.14 4.00 11.54
CA PHE A 95 1.52 3.43 10.25
C PHE A 95 0.30 2.92 9.51
N PHE A 96 0.06 3.41 8.30
CA PHE A 96 -0.98 2.89 7.42
C PHE A 96 -0.36 1.92 6.44
N VAL A 97 -0.86 0.69 6.41
CA VAL A 97 -0.47 -0.30 5.42
C VAL A 97 -1.61 -0.43 4.43
N ARG A 98 -1.31 -0.29 3.15
CA ARG A 98 -2.27 -0.38 2.05
C ARG A 98 -1.78 -1.41 1.06
N THR A 99 -2.66 -2.30 0.65
CA THR A 99 -2.36 -3.28 -0.39
C THR A 99 -3.56 -3.48 -1.30
N ILE A 100 -3.27 -3.77 -2.56
CA ILE A 100 -4.27 -4.10 -3.56
C ILE A 100 -4.05 -5.57 -3.90
N VAL A 101 -5.08 -6.38 -3.72
CA VAL A 101 -5.06 -7.79 -4.06
C VAL A 101 -5.34 -7.90 -5.55
N PRO A 102 -4.34 -8.24 -6.39
CA PRO A 102 -4.59 -8.42 -7.81
C PRO A 102 -5.39 -9.71 -8.01
N PRO A 103 -6.32 -9.75 -8.97
CA PRO A 103 -6.96 -11.01 -9.37
C PRO A 103 -5.88 -11.89 -10.00
N GLY A 104 -5.52 -12.95 -9.29
CA GLY A 104 -4.63 -13.97 -9.82
C GLY A 104 -5.29 -14.75 -10.95
N ARG A 105 -4.47 -15.48 -11.72
CA ARG A 105 -5.00 -16.51 -12.62
C ARG A 105 -5.42 -17.70 -11.77
N ILE A 106 -6.67 -17.70 -11.32
CA ILE A 106 -7.27 -18.83 -10.62
C ILE A 106 -7.29 -20.01 -11.60
N LYS A 107 -6.51 -21.05 -11.32
CA LYS A 107 -6.48 -22.28 -12.11
C LYS A 107 -7.24 -23.37 -11.32
N GLY A 108 -8.20 -24.03 -11.96
CA GLY A 108 -8.95 -25.14 -11.37
C GLY A 108 -10.26 -24.73 -10.68
N SER A 109 -10.79 -25.62 -9.84
CA SER A 109 -12.07 -25.50 -9.13
C SER A 109 -12.01 -24.68 -7.82
N ILE A 110 -10.92 -23.95 -7.58
CA ILE A 110 -10.76 -23.14 -6.37
C ILE A 110 -11.75 -21.98 -6.42
N LYS A 111 -12.53 -21.83 -5.34
CA LYS A 111 -13.46 -20.71 -5.22
C LYS A 111 -12.66 -19.41 -5.11
N VAL A 112 -13.14 -18.37 -5.77
CA VAL A 112 -12.52 -17.03 -5.78
C VAL A 112 -12.29 -16.51 -4.35
N ALA A 113 -13.22 -16.79 -3.43
CA ALA A 113 -13.12 -16.42 -2.03
C ALA A 113 -11.89 -17.03 -1.34
N ASP A 114 -11.62 -18.32 -1.54
CA ASP A 114 -10.49 -19.01 -0.90
C ASP A 114 -9.14 -18.46 -1.41
N TYR A 115 -9.08 -18.14 -2.70
CA TYR A 115 -7.92 -17.46 -3.28
C TYR A 115 -7.67 -16.09 -2.63
N LEU A 116 -8.73 -15.30 -2.45
CA LEU A 116 -8.62 -13.98 -1.84
C LEU A 116 -8.17 -14.04 -0.38
N VAL A 117 -8.68 -15.01 0.40
CA VAL A 117 -8.24 -15.22 1.79
C VAL A 117 -6.75 -15.53 1.80
N ALA A 118 -6.31 -16.53 1.02
CA ALA A 118 -4.91 -16.96 0.98
C ALA A 118 -3.97 -15.82 0.53
N GLU A 119 -4.36 -15.04 -0.48
CA GLU A 119 -3.54 -13.93 -0.96
C GLU A 119 -3.51 -12.76 0.03
N ALA A 120 -4.62 -12.51 0.74
CA ALA A 120 -4.65 -11.50 1.80
C ALA A 120 -3.80 -11.90 3.02
N GLU A 121 -3.85 -13.18 3.44
CA GLU A 121 -2.98 -13.71 4.50
C GLU A 121 -1.50 -13.59 4.11
N ARG A 122 -1.15 -13.94 2.86
CA ARG A 122 0.20 -13.79 2.33
C ARG A 122 0.69 -12.34 2.39
N LEU A 123 -0.13 -11.39 1.91
CA LEU A 123 0.21 -9.97 1.92
C LEU A 123 0.29 -9.38 3.33
N LEU A 124 -0.55 -9.86 4.25
CA LEU A 124 -0.47 -9.50 5.66
C LEU A 124 0.84 -9.97 6.29
N ASN A 125 1.20 -11.24 6.08
CA ASN A 125 2.44 -11.80 6.59
C ASN A 125 3.66 -11.05 6.03
N ASP A 126 3.65 -10.73 4.74
CA ASP A 126 4.69 -9.92 4.10
C ASP A 126 4.73 -8.50 4.68
N ALA A 127 3.59 -7.88 4.96
CA ALA A 127 3.54 -6.54 5.56
C ALA A 127 4.10 -6.55 6.97
N LEU A 128 3.73 -7.54 7.77
CA LEU A 128 4.23 -7.71 9.13
C LEU A 128 5.72 -8.02 9.12
N ASN A 129 6.19 -8.89 8.22
CA ASN A 129 7.61 -9.13 8.02
C ASN A 129 8.36 -7.88 7.58
N ALA A 130 7.77 -7.03 6.73
CA ALA A 130 8.37 -5.76 6.33
C ALA A 130 8.46 -4.79 7.53
N CYS A 131 7.50 -4.83 8.45
CA CYS A 131 7.55 -4.07 9.70
C CYS A 131 8.59 -4.64 10.69
N VAL A 132 8.65 -5.96 10.88
CA VAL A 132 9.51 -6.65 11.86
C VAL A 132 10.97 -6.79 11.38
N ARG A 133 11.23 -7.07 10.10
CA ARG A 133 12.61 -7.13 9.55
C ARG A 133 13.32 -5.79 9.63
N ASN A 134 12.58 -4.68 9.77
CA ASN A 134 13.17 -3.39 10.09
C ASN A 134 13.84 -3.34 11.49
N GLU A 135 13.72 -4.38 12.32
CA GLU A 135 14.34 -4.48 13.65
C GLU A 135 15.72 -5.18 13.66
N ARG A 136 16.09 -5.91 12.60
CA ARG A 136 17.39 -6.62 12.53
C ARG A 136 18.22 -6.11 11.34
N GLY A 137 18.82 -4.93 11.49
CA GLY A 137 19.91 -4.45 10.63
C GLY A 137 19.50 -3.67 9.37
N CYS A 138 18.23 -3.31 9.20
CA CYS A 138 17.81 -2.47 8.07
C CYS A 138 18.00 -0.97 8.36
N ARG A 139 18.46 -0.22 7.34
CA ARG A 139 18.63 1.25 7.29
C ARG A 139 17.41 2.08 7.71
N CYS A 140 16.26 1.45 7.92
CA CYS A 140 15.01 2.04 8.39
C CYS A 140 15.06 2.44 9.88
N GLN A 141 15.87 1.78 10.72
CA GLN A 141 15.96 2.07 12.15
C GLN A 141 16.60 3.44 12.44
N SER A 142 17.51 3.89 11.56
CA SER A 142 18.07 5.25 11.60
C SER A 142 17.10 6.32 11.10
N ARG A 143 16.16 5.97 10.20
CA ARG A 143 15.26 6.94 9.55
C ARG A 143 13.88 7.03 10.21
N TYR A 144 13.39 5.95 10.83
CA TYR A 144 12.08 5.87 11.47
C TYR A 144 12.10 4.97 12.73
N PRO A 145 12.80 5.37 13.82
CA PRO A 145 12.81 4.64 15.09
C PRO A 145 11.39 4.45 15.69
N GLN A 146 10.46 5.32 15.29
CA GLN A 146 9.06 5.32 15.71
C GLN A 146 8.24 4.14 15.17
N LEU A 147 8.77 3.37 14.19
CA LEU A 147 8.12 2.18 13.64
C LEU A 147 8.04 1.04 14.67
N CYS A 148 9.03 0.94 15.55
CA CYS A 148 9.05 -0.04 16.63
C CYS A 148 8.10 0.35 17.78
N ASP A 149 7.83 1.65 17.97
CA ASP A 149 7.02 2.15 19.08
C ASP A 149 5.52 2.29 18.77
N ASN A 150 5.17 2.67 17.54
CA ASN A 150 3.79 2.92 17.13
C ASN A 150 3.09 1.65 16.62
N ARG A 151 2.33 1.07 17.54
CA ARG A 151 1.75 -0.28 17.46
C ARG A 151 0.33 -0.33 16.86
N LYS A 152 -0.02 0.62 15.98
CA LYS A 152 -1.31 0.63 15.25
C LYS A 152 -1.03 0.45 13.76
N LEU A 153 -1.50 -0.66 13.20
CA LEU A 153 -1.38 -1.02 11.78
C LEU A 153 -2.78 -1.21 11.19
N PRO A 154 -3.52 -0.14 10.86
CA PRO A 154 -4.67 -0.25 9.98
C PRO A 154 -4.21 -0.77 8.60
N LEU A 155 -4.52 -2.03 8.31
CA LEU A 155 -4.34 -2.64 7.00
C LEU A 155 -5.63 -2.51 6.19
N ILE A 156 -5.54 -1.84 5.05
CA ILE A 156 -6.65 -1.79 4.09
C ILE A 156 -6.26 -2.62 2.88
N CYS A 157 -7.06 -3.66 2.63
CA CYS A 157 -6.97 -4.50 1.44
C CYS A 157 -8.14 -4.11 0.52
N SER A 158 -7.82 -3.64 -0.68
CA SER A 158 -8.81 -3.43 -1.74
C SER A 158 -8.64 -4.51 -2.81
N SER A 159 -9.75 -5.08 -3.26
CA SER A 159 -9.74 -6.03 -4.39
C SER A 159 -10.25 -5.34 -5.65
N THR A 160 -9.82 -5.81 -6.83
CA THR A 160 -10.31 -5.33 -8.13
C THR A 160 -11.30 -6.31 -8.78
N LEU A 161 -11.82 -7.26 -8.01
CA LEU A 161 -12.72 -8.28 -8.54
C LEU A 161 -14.11 -7.68 -8.81
N PRO A 162 -14.74 -8.05 -9.92
CA PRO A 162 -16.09 -7.61 -10.22
C PRO A 162 -17.11 -8.31 -9.29
N ALA A 163 -18.17 -7.57 -8.93
CA ALA A 163 -19.16 -7.98 -7.93
C ALA A 163 -19.93 -9.27 -8.28
N ASP A 164 -19.99 -9.63 -9.57
CA ASP A 164 -20.59 -10.85 -10.11
C ASP A 164 -19.79 -12.13 -9.81
N GLN A 165 -18.50 -12.00 -9.51
CA GLN A 165 -17.61 -13.11 -9.14
C GLN A 165 -17.46 -13.28 -7.62
N LEU A 166 -18.10 -12.41 -6.84
CA LEU A 166 -18.17 -12.51 -5.38
C LEU A 166 -19.39 -13.39 -5.02
N ASP A 167 -19.11 -14.67 -4.75
CA ASP A 167 -20.09 -15.64 -4.23
C ASP A 167 -20.70 -15.12 -2.89
N PRO A 168 -21.97 -15.41 -2.56
CA PRO A 168 -22.59 -15.08 -1.27
C PRO A 168 -21.85 -15.54 0.00
N SER A 169 -20.76 -16.32 -0.11
CA SER A 169 -19.75 -16.58 0.94
C SER A 169 -18.78 -15.41 1.22
N THR A 170 -18.92 -14.29 0.53
CA THR A 170 -18.19 -13.03 0.78
C THR A 170 -18.30 -12.48 2.22
N PRO A 171 -19.43 -12.64 2.96
CA PRO A 171 -19.47 -12.36 4.40
C PRO A 171 -18.43 -13.18 5.17
N THR A 172 -18.26 -14.46 4.81
CA THR A 172 -17.20 -15.32 5.35
C THR A 172 -15.82 -14.80 5.01
N PHE A 173 -15.59 -14.18 3.84
CA PHE A 173 -14.32 -13.52 3.51
C PHE A 173 -14.02 -12.33 4.44
N VAL A 174 -15.00 -11.44 4.67
CA VAL A 174 -14.84 -10.29 5.58
C VAL A 174 -14.66 -10.76 7.03
N ASP A 175 -15.40 -11.79 7.44
CA ASP A 175 -15.29 -12.38 8.77
C ASP A 175 -13.97 -13.13 8.96
N ASN A 176 -13.48 -13.84 7.94
CA ASN A 176 -12.15 -14.47 7.93
C ASN A 176 -11.06 -13.42 8.00
N LEU A 177 -11.14 -12.34 7.21
CA LEU A 177 -10.19 -11.22 7.31
C LEU A 177 -10.23 -10.53 8.68
N ARG A 178 -11.41 -10.41 9.28
CA ARG A 178 -11.56 -9.89 10.65
C ARG A 178 -10.97 -10.86 11.67
N ALA A 179 -11.16 -12.17 11.49
CA ALA A 179 -10.60 -13.22 12.34
C ALA A 179 -9.08 -13.26 12.23
N ILE A 180 -8.53 -13.20 11.01
CA ILE A 180 -7.10 -13.04 10.72
C ILE A 180 -6.58 -11.75 11.36
N GLY A 181 -7.32 -10.65 11.26
CA GLY A 181 -6.96 -9.40 11.92
C GLY A 181 -6.92 -9.48 13.44
N THR A 182 -7.87 -10.22 14.03
CA THR A 182 -7.93 -10.50 15.46
C THR A 182 -6.81 -11.47 15.90
N ALA A 183 -6.45 -12.43 15.06
CA ALA A 183 -5.30 -13.30 15.28
C ALA A 183 -3.97 -12.53 15.15
N ALA A 184 -3.87 -11.62 14.19
CA ALA A 184 -2.71 -10.74 14.00
C ALA A 184 -2.53 -9.75 15.16
N THR A 185 -3.60 -9.28 15.80
CA THR A 185 -3.49 -8.52 17.06
C THR A 185 -2.90 -9.33 18.22
N ASN A 186 -2.97 -10.67 18.14
CA ASN A 186 -2.41 -11.58 19.14
C ASN A 186 -1.01 -12.10 18.75
N TRP A 187 -0.46 -11.68 17.61
CA TRP A 187 0.85 -12.14 17.12
C TRP A 187 1.99 -11.41 17.84
N SER A 188 3.00 -12.15 18.30
CA SER A 188 4.20 -11.61 18.96
C SER A 188 5.40 -11.59 17.98
N PRO A 189 6.19 -10.50 17.90
CA PRO A 189 6.11 -9.26 18.67
C PRO A 189 5.14 -8.21 18.06
N CYS A 190 4.54 -7.40 18.95
CA CYS A 190 3.11 -7.06 18.90
C CYS A 190 2.70 -5.70 18.26
N PRO A 191 1.81 -5.68 17.25
CA PRO A 191 0.91 -4.56 17.02
C PRO A 191 -0.31 -4.62 17.97
N LYS A 192 -0.50 -3.58 18.79
CA LYS A 192 -1.58 -3.42 19.79
C LYS A 192 -2.97 -3.28 19.17
N LYS A 193 -3.07 -2.78 17.93
CA LYS A 193 -4.32 -2.68 17.17
C LYS A 193 -4.05 -2.87 15.69
N VAL A 194 -4.64 -3.92 15.10
CA VAL A 194 -4.67 -4.15 13.66
C VAL A 194 -6.12 -3.98 13.23
N ALA A 195 -6.38 -2.99 12.39
CA ALA A 195 -7.72 -2.70 11.91
C ALA A 195 -7.78 -3.08 10.43
N PHE A 196 -8.60 -4.08 10.10
CA PHE A 196 -8.80 -4.52 8.73
C PHE A 196 -10.04 -3.85 8.15
N LYS A 197 -9.86 -3.25 6.97
CA LYS A 197 -10.98 -2.81 6.14
C LYS A 197 -10.82 -3.46 4.76
N ALA A 198 -11.72 -4.38 4.45
CA ALA A 198 -11.91 -4.85 3.08
C ALA A 198 -12.77 -3.82 2.35
N LEU A 199 -12.30 -3.35 1.19
CA LEU A 199 -13.06 -2.53 0.27
C LEU A 199 -13.35 -3.39 -0.97
N LEU A 200 -14.60 -3.79 -1.10
CA LEU A 200 -15.17 -4.48 -2.26
C LEU A 200 -15.79 -3.44 -3.19
#